data_AF-A0A368PQB4-F1
#
_entry.id   AF-A0A368PQB4-F1
#
_cell.length_a   1.000
_cell.length_b   1.000
_cell.length_c   1.000
_cell.angle_alpha   90.00
_cell.angle_beta   90.00
_cell.angle_gamma   90.00
#
_symmetry.space_group_name_H-M   'P 1'
#
loop_
_entity.id
_entity.type
_entity.pdbx_description
1 polymer ?
#
loop_
_entity_poly.entity_id
_entity_poly.type
_entity_poly.pdbx_seq_one_letter_code
_entity_poly.pdbx_strand_id
1 'polypeptide(L)'
;MGSSTEGSSLATPTVGESKVACRGGGCVEFGATVFTVTEGYEMAEVLEGGALRVLGSESFFDASTCTRKHFVDVPGKTEAMLLLMSVLEEHRRIVGIQRLF
;
A
#
# COMPACT_ATOMS: atom_id res chain seq x y z
N MET A 1 -16.75 34.79 -23.64
CA MET A 1 -16.79 33.54 -24.42
C MET A 1 -15.38 33.01 -24.43
N GLY A 2 -14.96 31.92 -23.79
CA GLY A 2 -15.54 30.81 -23.03
C GLY A 2 -14.37 29.81 -22.99
N SER A 3 -13.89 29.47 -21.80
CA SER A 3 -12.58 28.85 -21.54
C SER A 3 -12.45 27.44 -22.12
N SER A 4 -11.27 27.12 -22.66
CA SER A 4 -10.88 25.78 -23.12
C SER A 4 -10.79 24.78 -21.96
N THR A 5 -11.39 23.62 -22.20
CA THR A 5 -11.41 22.42 -21.36
C THR A 5 -10.08 21.67 -21.46
N GLU A 6 -9.40 21.46 -20.33
CA GLU A 6 -8.35 20.43 -20.23
C GLU A 6 -8.82 19.34 -19.27
N GLY A 7 -8.91 18.13 -19.80
CA GLY A 7 -9.45 16.96 -19.13
C GLY A 7 -8.48 16.40 -18.10
N SER A 8 -8.82 16.57 -16.82
CA SER A 8 -8.29 15.73 -15.74
C SER A 8 -8.91 14.35 -15.83
N SER A 9 -8.17 13.38 -16.35
CA SER A 9 -8.53 11.96 -16.22
C SER A 9 -8.16 11.51 -14.81
N LEU A 10 -9.16 11.46 -13.92
CA LEU A 10 -9.05 10.81 -12.62
C LEU A 10 -8.80 9.32 -12.84
N ALA A 11 -7.66 8.82 -12.38
CA ALA A 11 -7.48 7.39 -12.14
C ALA A 11 -8.52 6.94 -11.11
N THR A 12 -9.30 5.93 -11.46
CA THR A 12 -10.38 5.37 -10.66
C THR A 12 -9.83 4.65 -9.42
N PRO A 13 -10.41 4.84 -8.23
CA PRO A 13 -10.00 4.10 -7.05
C PRO A 13 -10.47 2.65 -7.21
N THR A 14 -9.52 1.72 -7.19
CA THR A 14 -9.85 0.29 -7.24
C THR A 14 -10.15 -0.17 -5.81
N VAL A 15 -11.39 -0.62 -5.59
CA VAL A 15 -11.96 -1.31 -4.41
C VAL A 15 -11.14 -1.33 -3.12
N GLY A 16 -11.66 -0.64 -2.08
CA GLY A 16 -11.44 -0.99 -0.68
C GLY A 16 -10.40 -0.18 0.10
N GLU A 17 -10.34 1.15 -0.02
CA GLU A 17 -9.54 1.98 0.89
C GLU A 17 -10.28 2.23 2.21
N SER A 18 -10.00 1.41 3.23
CA SER A 18 -10.20 1.79 4.64
C SER A 18 -8.90 2.37 5.19
N LYS A 19 -8.88 3.70 5.37
CA LYS A 19 -7.74 4.45 5.91
C LYS A 19 -7.68 4.30 7.42
N VAL A 20 -6.78 3.47 7.93
CA VAL A 20 -6.45 3.42 9.36
C VAL A 20 -5.31 4.40 9.66
N ALA A 21 -5.46 5.16 10.73
CA ALA A 21 -4.45 6.13 11.16
C ALA A 21 -3.41 5.45 12.06
N CYS A 22 -2.24 5.13 11.51
CA CYS A 22 -1.04 4.88 12.30
C CYS A 22 -0.14 6.11 12.28
N ARG A 23 0.50 6.41 13.42
CA ARG A 23 1.41 7.55 13.57
C ARG A 23 2.61 7.39 12.66
N GLY A 24 2.76 8.28 11.67
CA GLY A 24 4.01 8.50 10.93
C GLY A 24 3.99 8.10 9.45
N GLY A 25 3.26 7.06 9.10
CA GLY A 25 3.02 6.60 7.72
C GLY A 25 1.63 5.98 7.67
N GLY A 26 0.81 6.33 6.68
CA GLY A 26 -0.59 5.89 6.63
C GLY A 26 -0.71 4.37 6.75
N CYS A 27 -1.65 3.90 7.57
CA CYS A 27 -2.00 2.48 7.64
C CYS A 27 -3.13 2.17 6.67
N VAL A 28 -3.10 0.97 6.12
CA VAL A 28 -4.12 0.49 5.19
C VAL A 28 -4.59 -0.88 5.66
N GLU A 29 -5.91 -1.04 5.78
CA GLU A 29 -6.51 -2.34 6.08
C GLU A 29 -6.69 -3.14 4.79
N PHE A 30 -6.39 -4.44 4.86
CA PHE A 30 -6.70 -5.39 3.81
C PHE A 30 -7.19 -6.70 4.45
N GLY A 31 -8.48 -6.97 4.31
CA GLY A 31 -9.13 -8.07 5.04
C GLY A 31 -9.13 -7.80 6.54
N ALA A 32 -8.52 -8.71 7.32
CA ALA A 32 -8.38 -8.59 8.77
C ALA A 32 -6.99 -8.10 9.21
N THR A 33 -6.15 -7.71 8.25
CA THR A 33 -4.74 -7.36 8.48
C THR A 33 -4.52 -5.89 8.18
N VAL A 34 -3.77 -5.21 9.04
CA VAL A 34 -3.41 -3.80 8.87
C VAL A 34 -1.96 -3.72 8.46
N PHE A 35 -1.69 -2.97 7.40
CA PHE A 35 -0.34 -2.80 6.88
C PHE A 35 0.14 -1.36 7.02
N THR A 36 1.45 -1.21 7.19
CA THR A 36 2.15 0.06 7.18
C THR A 36 3.50 -0.10 6.49
N VAL A 37 4.15 1.02 6.20
CA VAL A 37 5.52 1.06 5.70
C VAL A 37 6.42 1.71 6.74
N THR A 38 7.55 1.08 7.04
CA THR A 38 8.53 1.61 8.00
C THR A 38 9.30 2.78 7.41
N GLU A 39 10.06 3.49 8.24
CA GLU A 39 10.93 4.56 7.76
C GLU A 39 11.98 4.06 6.75
N GLY A 40 12.37 2.78 6.84
CA GLY A 40 13.31 2.10 5.94
C GLY A 40 12.67 1.55 4.65
N TYR A 41 11.43 1.92 4.33
CA TYR A 41 10.66 1.38 3.20
C TYR A 41 10.37 -0.13 3.29
N GLU A 42 10.40 -0.69 4.49
CA GLU A 42 10.02 -2.09 4.69
C GLU A 42 8.52 -2.18 4.93
N MET A 43 7.89 -3.21 4.39
CA MET A 43 6.48 -3.47 4.65
C MET A 43 6.33 -4.11 6.02
N ALA A 44 5.35 -3.66 6.80
CA ALA A 44 5.07 -4.22 8.11
C ALA A 44 3.58 -4.44 8.32
N GLU A 45 3.24 -5.50 9.03
CA GLU A 45 1.92 -5.73 9.59
C GLU A 45 1.84 -5.06 10.97
N VAL A 46 0.73 -4.38 11.24
CA VAL A 46 0.41 -3.84 12.55
C VAL A 46 -0.39 -4.88 13.32
N LEU A 47 0.20 -5.38 14.39
CA LEU A 47 -0.42 -6.31 15.31
C LEU A 47 -1.29 -5.59 16.34
N GLU A 48 -2.11 -6.36 17.05
CA GLU A 48 -2.87 -5.87 18.18
C GLU A 48 -1.93 -5.22 19.22
N GLY A 49 -2.32 -4.05 19.74
CA GLY A 49 -1.46 -3.26 20.63
C GLY A 49 -0.43 -2.37 19.91
N GLY A 50 -0.45 -2.32 18.56
CA GLY A 50 0.36 -1.41 17.77
C GLY A 50 1.81 -1.85 17.54
N ALA A 51 2.16 -3.09 17.91
CA ALA A 51 3.44 -3.68 17.57
C ALA A 51 3.55 -3.90 16.05
N LEU A 52 4.75 -3.77 15.51
CA LEU A 52 5.01 -3.96 14.09
C LEU A 52 5.74 -5.27 13.84
N ARG A 53 5.25 -6.06 12.87
CA ARG A 53 5.94 -7.23 12.33
C ARG A 53 6.39 -6.92 10.92
N VAL A 54 7.71 -6.75 10.73
CA VAL A 54 8.28 -6.55 9.40
C VAL A 54 8.07 -7.81 8.56
N LEU A 55 7.63 -7.61 7.33
CA LEU A 55 7.37 -8.66 6.36
C LEU A 55 8.54 -8.69 5.37
N GLY A 56 8.97 -9.90 5.01
CA GLY A 56 9.88 -10.07 3.89
C GLY A 56 9.20 -9.53 2.62
N SER A 57 9.90 -8.67 1.89
CA SER A 57 9.40 -8.20 0.60
C SER A 57 10.51 -8.02 -0.41
N GLU A 58 10.22 -8.37 -1.66
CA GLU A 58 11.00 -7.92 -2.80
C GLU A 58 10.42 -6.61 -3.30
N SER A 59 11.27 -5.66 -3.70
CA SER A 59 10.79 -4.34 -4.15
C SER A 59 11.48 -3.84 -5.41
N PHE A 60 10.73 -3.10 -6.22
CA PHE A 60 11.26 -2.35 -7.36
C PHE A 60 10.58 -0.97 -7.45
N PHE A 61 11.30 0.00 -8.01
CA PHE A 61 10.78 1.34 -8.23
C PHE A 61 10.13 1.46 -9.61
N ASP A 62 8.88 1.88 -9.64
CA ASP A 62 8.13 2.22 -10.85
C ASP A 62 8.12 3.75 -11.03
N ALA A 63 8.99 4.22 -11.93
CA ALA A 63 9.15 5.64 -12.24
C ALA A 63 7.91 6.27 -12.91
N SER A 64 7.04 5.47 -13.53
CA SER A 64 5.84 6.00 -14.21
C SER A 64 4.77 6.46 -13.22
N THR A 65 4.72 5.81 -12.05
CA THR A 65 3.76 6.11 -10.98
C THR A 65 4.41 6.78 -9.77
N CYS A 66 5.75 6.94 -9.78
CA CYS A 66 6.56 7.36 -8.63
C CYS A 66 6.28 6.49 -7.39
N THR A 67 6.01 5.20 -7.60
CA THR A 67 5.77 4.24 -6.51
C THR A 67 6.83 3.17 -6.44
N ARG A 68 7.19 2.76 -5.23
CA ARG A 68 7.88 1.50 -4.98
C ARG A 68 6.84 0.39 -4.86
N LYS A 69 6.98 -0.64 -5.67
CA LYS A 69 6.15 -1.84 -5.64
C LYS A 69 6.82 -2.88 -4.76
N HIS A 70 6.09 -3.42 -3.80
CA HIS A 70 6.53 -4.46 -2.89
C HIS A 70 5.71 -5.73 -3.13
N PHE A 71 6.38 -6.85 -3.39
CA PHE A 71 5.78 -8.18 -3.34
C PHE A 71 5.94 -8.70 -1.90
N VAL A 72 4.81 -8.91 -1.23
CA VAL A 72 4.77 -9.25 0.20
C VAL A 72 4.09 -10.59 0.38
N ASP A 73 4.82 -11.55 0.94
CA ASP A 73 4.27 -12.83 1.34
C ASP A 73 3.52 -12.67 2.66
N VAL A 74 2.20 -12.88 2.62
CA VAL A 74 1.32 -12.79 3.78
C VAL A 74 0.85 -14.20 4.14
N PRO A 75 1.19 -14.72 5.33
CA PRO A 75 0.66 -16.00 5.79
C PRO A 75 -0.84 -15.86 6.04
N GLY A 76 -1.67 -16.47 5.18
CA GLY A 76 -3.10 -16.58 5.43
C GLY A 76 -3.41 -17.77 6.35
N LYS A 77 -4.65 -17.80 6.86
CA LYS A 77 -5.12 -18.87 7.75
C LYS A 77 -5.20 -20.23 7.06
N THR A 78 -5.43 -20.22 5.75
CA THR A 78 -5.62 -21.44 4.94
C THR A 78 -4.55 -21.57 3.87
N GLU A 79 -4.18 -20.45 3.24
CA GLU A 79 -3.19 -20.39 2.17
C GLU A 79 -2.33 -19.13 2.32
N ALA A 80 -1.05 -19.22 1.94
CA ALA A 80 -0.20 -18.04 1.81
C ALA A 80 -0.71 -17.18 0.63
N MET A 81 -0.77 -15.87 0.83
CA MET A 81 -1.17 -14.91 -0.20
C MET A 81 0.02 -14.03 -0.57
N LEU A 82 0.16 -13.72 -1.86
CA LEU A 82 1.11 -12.70 -2.31
C LEU A 82 0.36 -11.39 -2.57
N LEU A 83 0.78 -10.34 -1.88
CA LEU A 83 0.27 -8.99 -2.08
C LEU A 83 1.27 -8.14 -2.84
N LEU A 84 0.79 -7.43 -3.86
CA LEU A 84 1.50 -6.32 -4.47
C LEU A 84 1.06 -5.03 -3.80
N MET A 85 1.98 -4.40 -3.06
CA MET A 85 1.73 -3.15 -2.35
C MET A 85 2.49 -2.01 -3.02
N SER A 86 1.79 -0.92 -3.33
CA SER A 86 2.35 0.26 -3.98
C SER A 86 2.56 1.35 -2.93
N VAL A 87 3.80 1.77 -2.74
CA VAL A 87 4.19 2.83 -1.80
C VAL A 87 4.63 4.06 -2.57
N LEU A 88 3.98 5.19 -2.34
CA LEU A 88 4.41 6.48 -2.89
C LEU A 88 5.73 6.91 -2.23
N GLU A 89 6.77 7.08 -3.02
CA GLU A 89 8.15 7.31 -2.54
C GLU A 89 8.30 8.58 -1.70
N GLU A 90 7.70 9.69 -2.15
CA GLU A 90 7.81 11.02 -1.51
C GLU A 90 7.29 11.04 -0.07
N HIS A 91 6.18 10.32 0.17
CA HIS A 91 5.44 10.40 1.42
C HIS A 91 5.45 9.10 2.23
N ARG A 92 6.14 8.05 1.75
CA ARG A 92 6.14 6.71 2.35
C ARG A 92 4.72 6.29 2.74
N ARG A 93 3.82 6.32 1.76
CA ARG A 93 2.40 6.00 1.95
C ARG A 93 2.00 4.88 1.03
N ILE A 94 1.32 3.88 1.58
CA ILE A 94 0.68 2.84 0.78
C ILE A 94 -0.48 3.49 0.03
N VAL A 95 -0.44 3.42 -1.30
CA VAL A 95 -1.45 3.98 -2.22
C VAL A 95 -2.19 2.92 -3.03
N GLY A 96 -1.82 1.65 -2.86
CA GLY A 96 -2.52 0.54 -3.50
C GLY A 96 -2.11 -0.80 -2.93
N ILE A 97 -3.06 -1.72 -2.85
CA ILE A 97 -2.85 -3.12 -2.47
C ILE A 97 -3.60 -3.98 -3.48
N GLN A 98 -2.92 -4.97 -4.05
CA GLN A 98 -3.49 -5.93 -4.97
C GLN A 98 -3.11 -7.34 -4.56
N ARG A 99 -4.08 -8.25 -4.49
CA ARG A 99 -3.82 -9.68 -4.33
C ARG A 99 -3.48 -10.30 -5.68
N LEU A 100 -2.40 -11.07 -5.75
CA LEU A 100 -1.94 -11.69 -7.00
C LEU A 100 -2.41 -13.13 -7.17
N PHE A 101 -2.60 -13.88 -6.07
CA PHE A 101 -3.15 -15.24 -6.04
C PHE A 101 -3.68 -15.57 -4.64
#